data_AF-F7SYX8-F1
#
_entry.id   AF-F7SYX8-F1
#
_cell.length_a   1.000
_cell.length_b   1.000
_cell.length_c   1.000
_cell.angle_alpha   90.00
_cell.angle_beta   90.00
_cell.angle_gamma   90.00
#
_symmetry.space_group_name_H-M   'P 1'
#
loop_
_entity.id
_entity.type
_entity.pdbx_description
1 polymer ?
#
loop_
_entity_poly.entity_id
_entity_poly.type
_entity_poly.pdbx_seq_one_letter_code
_entity_poly.pdbx_strand_id
1 'polypeptide(L)'
;MILAFVLCFLGSSIYLIAPLRPFHWGLALMAVALAGNRATRRILAAGPHWKLVAVAAILILAQAIYASQAQRYLQFSVILMIGMAHLLLAQQLAARDIDLTPMLRGLVALWLILAWFPVFDAWTHSGRFRPEYPLTGGPWDNVNDMGTVLVFVALLWFMIKRRLPALLFAIVWTYCLLLNRRADVAALIVFGLAYLLFFMPEGWRKRAGFAAGWAILTAALIGAMHYEGMQTRAMPQLTVTQGELTVAQTPGDASTDYRRTMVIDMLHQARAMPWWQWITGMGAGQLNVTWPVPGAVAPWASPHLFWLEMTFYLGLAWPLALLWLLWRSDWRGRTCLVVAGIAGLAPSSMVYLQPFWFLLGWLFASMPGTGLVPTPPRDGVRS
;
A
#
# COMPACT_ATOMS: atom_id res chain seq x y z
N MET A 1 19.25 6.03 7.57
CA MET A 1 17.95 6.55 7.08
C MET A 1 17.68 6.08 5.65
N ILE A 2 18.53 6.43 4.67
CA ILE A 2 18.37 5.95 3.28
C ILE A 2 18.39 4.41 3.20
N LEU A 3 19.37 3.75 3.83
CA LEU A 3 19.42 2.29 3.88
C LEU A 3 18.19 1.68 4.56
N ALA A 4 17.71 2.31 5.65
CA ALA A 4 16.47 1.89 6.31
C ALA A 4 15.27 1.99 5.36
N PHE A 5 15.17 3.08 4.58
CA PHE A 5 14.15 3.26 3.55
C PHE A 5 14.21 2.20 2.46
N VAL A 6 15.40 1.94 1.92
CA VAL A 6 15.58 0.91 0.89
C VAL A 6 15.16 -0.46 1.42
N LEU A 7 15.62 -0.85 2.61
CA LEU A 7 15.26 -2.13 3.23
C LEU A 7 13.76 -2.23 3.57
N CYS A 8 13.14 -1.13 3.97
CA CYS A 8 11.71 -1.00 4.16
C CYS A 8 10.92 -1.20 2.85
N PHE A 9 11.36 -0.56 1.76
CA PHE A 9 10.67 -0.64 0.46
C PHE A 9 10.96 -1.93 -0.31
N LEU A 10 12.12 -2.55 -0.13
CA LEU A 10 12.39 -3.91 -0.63
C LEU A 10 11.36 -4.92 -0.11
N GLY A 11 10.68 -4.58 0.99
CA GLY A 11 9.45 -5.23 1.41
C GLY A 11 9.66 -6.64 1.91
N SER A 12 8.61 -7.44 1.76
CA SER A 12 8.51 -8.79 2.30
C SER A 12 8.80 -9.89 1.27
N SER A 13 9.16 -9.50 0.05
CA SER A 13 9.37 -10.36 -1.12
C SER A 13 10.74 -11.06 -1.12
N ILE A 14 11.69 -10.59 -0.30
CA ILE A 14 13.01 -11.19 -0.17
C ILE A 14 13.17 -11.69 1.27
N TYR A 15 13.64 -12.91 1.46
CA TYR A 15 14.16 -13.34 2.76
C TYR A 15 15.66 -13.07 2.75
N LEU A 16 16.14 -12.28 3.71
CA LEU A 16 17.59 -12.11 3.88
C LEU A 16 18.15 -13.30 4.67
N ILE A 17 17.49 -13.63 5.78
CA ILE A 17 17.74 -14.82 6.62
C ILE A 17 16.40 -15.18 7.28
N ALA A 18 15.87 -16.39 7.10
CA ALA A 18 14.62 -16.76 7.75
C ALA A 18 14.73 -16.68 9.29
N PRO A 19 13.74 -16.11 10.02
CA PRO A 19 12.46 -15.56 9.58
C PRO A 19 12.47 -14.05 9.24
N LEU A 20 13.64 -13.40 9.25
CA LEU A 20 13.82 -11.97 9.05
C LEU A 20 13.74 -11.56 7.57
N ARG A 21 12.81 -10.63 7.31
CA ARG A 21 12.64 -9.93 6.02
C ARG A 21 13.35 -8.56 6.02
N PRO A 22 13.74 -7.99 4.86
CA PRO A 22 14.42 -6.71 4.73
C PRO A 22 13.85 -5.59 5.61
N PHE A 23 12.52 -5.47 5.68
CA PHE A 23 11.91 -4.43 6.50
C PHE A 23 12.25 -4.56 8.00
N HIS A 24 12.48 -5.76 8.54
CA HIS A 24 12.89 -5.92 9.95
C HIS A 24 14.25 -5.27 10.20
N TRP A 25 15.19 -5.43 9.25
CA TRP A 25 16.48 -4.76 9.30
C TRP A 25 16.34 -3.25 9.08
N GLY A 26 15.44 -2.81 8.20
CA GLY A 26 15.10 -1.40 8.03
C GLY A 26 14.62 -0.75 9.33
N LEU A 27 13.75 -1.44 10.08
CA LEU A 27 13.26 -1.01 11.38
C LEU A 27 14.36 -1.00 12.44
N ALA A 28 15.21 -2.03 12.49
CA ALA A 28 16.34 -2.08 13.41
C ALA A 28 17.28 -0.90 13.17
N LEU A 29 17.62 -0.59 11.91
CA LEU A 29 18.41 0.58 11.55
C LEU A 29 17.72 1.89 11.91
N MET A 30 16.38 1.94 11.81
CA MET A 30 15.64 3.10 12.28
C MET A 30 15.78 3.26 13.79
N ALA A 31 15.56 2.20 14.57
CA ALA A 31 15.70 2.20 16.02
C ALA A 31 17.12 2.61 16.47
N VAL A 32 18.16 2.05 15.82
CA VAL A 32 19.56 2.44 16.05
C VAL A 32 19.76 3.94 15.77
N ALA A 33 19.19 4.47 14.69
CA ALA A 33 19.29 5.89 14.40
C ALA A 33 18.53 6.77 15.41
N LEU A 34 17.42 6.29 15.99
CA LEU A 34 16.73 6.98 17.08
C LEU A 34 17.59 7.03 18.34
N ALA A 35 18.21 5.91 18.70
CA ALA A 35 19.06 5.81 19.87
C ALA A 35 20.38 6.61 19.71
N GLY A 36 21.01 6.54 18.54
CA GLY A 36 22.35 7.09 18.31
C GLY A 36 22.38 8.54 17.81
N ASN A 37 21.31 9.08 17.21
CA ASN A 37 21.38 10.37 16.53
C ASN A 37 20.46 11.44 17.15
N ARG A 38 21.07 12.48 17.74
CA ARG A 38 20.36 13.61 18.37
C ARG A 38 19.52 14.40 17.37
N ALA A 39 19.97 14.57 16.14
CA ALA A 39 19.19 15.27 15.11
C ALA A 39 17.93 14.49 14.74
N THR A 40 18.03 13.16 14.63
CA THR A 40 16.86 12.29 14.39
C THR A 40 15.82 12.43 15.50
N ARG A 41 16.26 12.39 16.77
CA ARG A 41 15.37 12.59 17.92
C ARG A 41 14.69 13.96 17.92
N ARG A 42 15.44 15.02 17.62
CA ARG A 42 14.90 16.39 17.54
C ARG A 42 13.83 16.51 16.44
N ILE A 43 14.11 16.02 15.25
CA ILE A 43 13.16 16.05 14.12
C ILE A 43 11.89 15.28 14.49
N LEU A 44 12.02 14.12 15.14
CA LEU A 44 10.84 13.38 15.61
C LEU A 44 10.06 14.18 16.64
N ALA A 45 10.71 14.64 17.72
CA ALA A 45 10.06 15.34 18.82
C ALA A 45 9.31 16.61 18.35
N ALA A 46 9.86 17.32 17.35
CA ALA A 46 9.25 18.49 16.76
C ALA A 46 8.03 18.17 15.86
N GLY A 47 7.94 16.97 15.30
CA GLY A 47 6.85 16.59 14.41
C GLY A 47 5.62 16.05 15.13
N PRO A 48 4.44 16.05 14.48
CA PRO A 48 3.23 15.52 15.09
C PRO A 48 3.16 13.98 15.06
N HIS A 49 3.99 13.29 14.28
CA HIS A 49 3.75 11.87 13.99
C HIS A 49 4.11 10.95 15.14
N TRP A 50 5.12 11.28 15.95
CA TRP A 50 5.42 10.46 17.14
C TRP A 50 4.24 10.43 18.11
N LYS A 51 3.41 11.49 18.15
CA LYS A 51 2.18 11.53 18.95
C LYS A 51 1.15 10.56 18.38
N LEU A 52 1.01 10.48 17.05
CA LEU A 52 0.13 9.50 16.40
C LEU A 52 0.60 8.07 16.70
N VAL A 53 1.91 7.82 16.64
CA VAL A 53 2.49 6.51 16.99
C VAL A 53 2.28 6.19 18.46
N ALA A 54 2.42 7.16 19.36
CA ALA A 54 2.17 6.98 20.79
C ALA A 54 0.70 6.69 21.08
N VAL A 55 -0.23 7.43 20.45
CA VAL A 55 -1.68 7.17 20.56
C VAL A 55 -2.02 5.79 20.03
N ALA A 56 -1.48 5.41 18.86
CA ALA A 56 -1.66 4.07 18.32
C ALA A 56 -1.13 3.00 19.29
N ALA A 57 0.07 3.19 19.85
CA ALA A 57 0.63 2.25 20.84
C ALA A 57 -0.23 2.15 22.11
N ILE A 58 -0.79 3.26 22.61
CA ILE A 58 -1.70 3.25 23.75
C ILE A 58 -2.99 2.51 23.41
N LEU A 59 -3.56 2.74 22.23
CA LEU A 59 -4.75 2.02 21.76
C LEU A 59 -4.47 0.52 21.64
N ILE A 60 -3.29 0.15 21.13
CA ILE A 60 -2.84 -1.24 21.08
C ILE A 60 -2.81 -1.83 22.50
N LEU A 61 -2.13 -1.18 23.43
CA LEU A 61 -2.03 -1.70 24.81
C LEU A 61 -3.40 -1.79 25.50
N ALA A 62 -4.30 -0.82 25.26
CA ALA A 62 -5.65 -0.84 25.80
C ALA A 62 -6.49 -1.99 25.20
N GLN A 63 -6.39 -2.21 23.89
CA GLN A 63 -7.10 -3.28 23.19
C GLN A 63 -6.64 -4.68 23.61
N ALA A 64 -5.38 -4.83 24.01
CA ALA A 64 -4.85 -6.10 24.50
C ALA A 64 -5.63 -6.64 25.71
N ILE A 65 -6.24 -5.78 26.53
CA ILE A 65 -7.01 -6.16 27.73
C ILE A 65 -8.26 -6.97 27.39
N TYR A 66 -8.84 -6.74 26.20
CA TYR A 66 -10.07 -7.39 25.75
C TYR A 66 -9.90 -8.15 24.43
N ALA A 67 -8.65 -8.48 24.06
CA ALA A 67 -8.35 -9.27 22.89
C ALA A 67 -8.68 -10.76 23.14
N SER A 68 -9.66 -11.29 22.40
CA SER A 68 -10.05 -12.71 22.48
C SER A 68 -9.08 -13.66 21.78
N GLN A 69 -8.25 -13.15 20.87
CA GLN A 69 -7.29 -13.92 20.06
C GLN A 69 -5.88 -13.31 20.16
N ALA A 70 -5.20 -13.55 21.29
CA ALA A 70 -3.95 -12.87 21.66
C ALA A 70 -2.83 -13.01 20.61
N GLN A 71 -2.64 -14.20 20.02
CA GLN A 71 -1.60 -14.41 19.01
C GLN A 71 -1.83 -13.59 17.74
N ARG A 72 -3.07 -13.57 17.24
CA ARG A 72 -3.45 -12.82 16.03
C ARG A 72 -3.38 -11.32 16.27
N TYR A 73 -3.86 -10.90 17.44
CA TYR A 73 -3.78 -9.53 17.90
C TYR A 73 -2.33 -9.03 17.93
N LEU A 74 -1.41 -9.82 18.50
CA LEU A 74 0.01 -9.48 18.56
C LEU A 74 0.61 -9.31 17.16
N GLN A 75 0.33 -10.24 16.25
CA GLN A 75 0.84 -10.18 14.87
C GLN A 75 0.39 -8.90 14.14
N PHE A 76 -0.90 -8.58 14.22
CA PHE A 76 -1.43 -7.36 13.63
C PHE A 76 -0.87 -6.09 14.26
N SER A 77 -0.74 -6.09 15.59
CA SER A 77 -0.14 -4.98 16.32
C SER A 77 1.31 -4.75 15.90
N VAL A 78 2.09 -5.82 15.72
CA VAL A 78 3.44 -5.74 15.17
C VAL A 78 3.39 -5.12 13.77
N ILE A 79 2.53 -5.61 12.87
CA ILE A 79 2.44 -5.08 11.50
C ILE A 79 2.03 -3.60 11.48
N LEU A 80 1.09 -3.19 12.33
CA LEU A 80 0.69 -1.80 12.47
C LEU A 80 1.86 -0.95 12.98
N MET A 81 2.59 -1.41 13.99
CA MET A 81 3.78 -0.72 14.50
C MET A 81 4.89 -0.62 13.45
N ILE A 82 5.03 -1.62 12.59
CA ILE A 82 5.92 -1.56 11.42
C ILE A 82 5.45 -0.43 10.50
N GLY A 83 4.16 -0.35 10.14
CA GLY A 83 3.61 0.74 9.35
C GLY A 83 3.88 2.11 9.98
N MET A 84 3.61 2.25 11.28
CA MET A 84 3.89 3.47 12.05
C MET A 84 5.37 3.87 12.00
N ALA A 85 6.27 2.89 12.04
CA ALA A 85 7.69 3.16 11.88
C ALA A 85 8.04 3.69 10.47
N HIS A 86 7.41 3.18 9.41
CA HIS A 86 7.57 3.73 8.06
C HIS A 86 7.08 5.17 7.95
N LEU A 87 5.99 5.49 8.65
CA LEU A 87 5.47 6.85 8.75
C LEU A 87 6.49 7.79 9.43
N LEU A 88 7.13 7.36 10.53
CA LEU A 88 8.20 8.12 11.18
C LEU A 88 9.44 8.28 10.29
N LEU A 89 9.80 7.24 9.55
CA LEU A 89 10.90 7.29 8.59
C LEU A 89 10.63 8.30 7.47
N ALA A 90 9.42 8.30 6.92
CA ALA A 90 9.03 9.28 5.91
C ALA A 90 9.10 10.71 6.43
N GLN A 91 8.71 10.95 7.68
CA GLN A 91 8.90 12.25 8.34
C GLN A 91 10.37 12.67 8.36
N GLN A 92 11.26 11.75 8.76
CA GLN A 92 12.70 12.03 8.83
C GLN A 92 13.28 12.41 7.48
N LEU A 93 12.85 11.71 6.41
CA LEU A 93 13.35 11.94 5.07
C LEU A 93 12.80 13.24 4.48
N ALA A 94 11.51 13.50 4.68
CA ALA A 94 10.86 14.73 4.23
C ALA A 94 11.41 15.97 4.97
N ALA A 95 11.58 15.91 6.30
CA ALA A 95 12.14 17.01 7.08
C ALA A 95 13.61 17.33 6.76
N ARG A 96 14.32 16.39 6.12
CA ARG A 96 15.71 16.57 5.67
C ARG A 96 15.81 16.89 4.18
N ASP A 97 14.68 17.06 3.50
CA ASP A 97 14.59 17.30 2.06
C ASP A 97 15.42 16.30 1.23
N ILE A 98 15.38 15.01 1.62
CA ILE A 98 16.15 13.97 0.93
C ILE A 98 15.48 13.63 -0.39
N ASP A 99 16.18 13.84 -1.51
CA ASP A 99 15.70 13.39 -2.82
C ASP A 99 15.77 11.86 -2.95
N LEU A 100 14.63 11.20 -2.80
CA LEU A 100 14.52 9.74 -2.94
C LEU A 100 14.39 9.28 -4.40
N THR A 101 14.34 10.19 -5.37
CA THR A 101 14.10 9.86 -6.78
C THR A 101 15.08 8.84 -7.34
N PRO A 102 16.41 8.94 -7.13
CA PRO A 102 17.36 7.94 -7.62
C PRO A 102 17.08 6.56 -7.04
N MET A 103 16.70 6.48 -5.77
CA MET A 103 16.39 5.21 -5.09
C MET A 103 15.08 4.62 -5.61
N LEU A 104 14.04 5.43 -5.83
CA LEU A 104 12.79 4.98 -6.44
C LEU A 104 13.01 4.39 -7.84
N ARG A 105 13.90 4.99 -8.66
CA ARG A 105 14.29 4.42 -9.96
C ARG A 105 14.94 3.05 -9.80
N GLY A 106 15.91 2.94 -8.89
CA GLY A 106 16.60 1.68 -8.61
C GLY A 106 15.66 0.59 -8.13
N LEU A 107 14.71 0.94 -7.24
CA LEU A 107 13.69 0.01 -6.73
C LEU A 107 12.74 -0.46 -7.84
N VAL A 108 12.25 0.45 -8.68
CA VAL A 108 11.40 0.09 -9.83
C VAL A 108 12.14 -0.84 -10.78
N ALA A 109 13.39 -0.51 -11.14
CA ALA A 109 14.20 -1.36 -12.01
C ALA A 109 14.42 -2.74 -11.40
N LEU A 110 14.77 -2.81 -10.11
CA LEU A 110 14.93 -4.07 -9.40
C LEU A 110 13.65 -4.90 -9.39
N TRP A 111 12.50 -4.30 -9.08
CA TRP A 111 11.23 -5.04 -9.08
C TRP A 111 10.82 -5.52 -10.47
N LEU A 112 11.07 -4.74 -11.52
CA LEU A 112 10.84 -5.19 -12.89
C LEU A 112 11.76 -6.36 -13.26
N ILE A 113 13.03 -6.32 -12.86
CA ILE A 113 13.96 -7.44 -13.04
C ILE A 113 13.46 -8.67 -12.29
N LEU A 114 13.02 -8.52 -11.04
CA LEU A 114 12.49 -9.62 -10.23
C LEU A 114 11.16 -10.16 -10.75
N ALA A 115 10.34 -9.33 -11.39
CA ALA A 115 9.09 -9.76 -12.03
C ALA A 115 9.36 -10.52 -13.34
N TRP A 116 10.40 -10.14 -14.07
CA TRP A 116 10.77 -10.73 -15.36
C TRP A 116 11.61 -12.01 -15.21
N PHE A 117 12.54 -12.01 -14.27
CA PHE A 117 13.37 -13.16 -13.95
C PHE A 117 12.90 -13.77 -12.64
N PRO A 118 12.50 -15.06 -12.63
CA PRO A 118 12.16 -15.75 -11.40
C PRO A 118 13.39 -16.14 -10.60
N VAL A 119 14.29 -15.18 -10.38
CA VAL A 119 15.50 -15.34 -9.56
C VAL A 119 15.12 -15.89 -8.19
N PHE A 120 14.00 -15.42 -7.61
CA PHE A 120 13.48 -15.95 -6.36
C PHE A 120 13.13 -17.43 -6.47
N ASP A 121 12.44 -17.84 -7.53
CA ASP A 121 12.01 -19.23 -7.70
C ASP A 121 13.20 -20.15 -8.04
N ALA A 122 14.14 -19.66 -8.84
CA ALA A 122 15.40 -20.33 -9.14
C ALA A 122 16.28 -20.50 -7.89
N TRP A 123 16.38 -19.48 -7.03
CA TRP A 123 17.19 -19.54 -5.81
C TRP A 123 16.54 -20.28 -4.64
N THR A 124 15.23 -20.18 -4.49
CA THR A 124 14.51 -20.80 -3.37
C THR A 124 13.90 -22.15 -3.70
N HIS A 125 13.97 -22.56 -4.98
CA HIS A 125 13.33 -23.75 -5.53
C HIS A 125 11.84 -23.83 -5.17
N SER A 126 11.19 -22.67 -5.01
CA SER A 126 9.87 -22.65 -4.40
C SER A 126 8.78 -23.20 -5.31
N GLY A 127 9.07 -23.37 -6.61
CA GLY A 127 8.17 -23.95 -7.61
C GLY A 127 6.88 -23.16 -7.78
N ARG A 128 6.92 -21.87 -7.42
CA ARG A 128 5.74 -21.01 -7.35
C ARG A 128 5.55 -20.22 -8.65
N PHE A 129 6.58 -20.11 -9.49
CA PHE A 129 6.55 -19.53 -10.83
C PHE A 129 5.66 -20.36 -11.74
N ARG A 130 4.71 -19.71 -12.42
CA ARG A 130 3.87 -20.36 -13.44
C ARG A 130 4.32 -19.84 -14.81
N PRO A 131 5.05 -20.65 -15.60
CA PRO A 131 5.58 -20.24 -16.91
C PRO A 131 4.52 -19.77 -17.91
N GLU A 132 3.27 -20.21 -17.72
CA GLU A 132 2.10 -19.89 -18.54
C GLU A 132 1.67 -18.42 -18.47
N TYR A 133 2.23 -17.65 -17.55
CA TYR A 133 1.92 -16.24 -17.34
C TYR A 133 3.22 -15.43 -17.38
N PRO A 134 3.57 -14.81 -18.52
CA PRO A 134 4.88 -14.19 -18.75
C PRO A 134 5.22 -13.01 -17.81
N LEU A 135 4.27 -12.56 -16.98
CA LEU A 135 4.46 -11.55 -15.94
C LEU A 135 4.09 -12.03 -14.52
N THR A 136 3.66 -13.29 -14.33
CA THR A 136 3.33 -13.81 -12.99
C THR A 136 4.34 -14.83 -12.51
N GLY A 137 5.48 -14.30 -12.06
CA GLY A 137 6.51 -15.12 -11.50
C GLY A 137 6.35 -15.51 -10.03
N GLY A 138 5.28 -16.22 -9.66
CA GLY A 138 5.11 -16.96 -8.39
C GLY A 138 5.25 -16.22 -7.04
N PRO A 139 4.91 -16.88 -5.90
CA PRO A 139 3.54 -17.25 -5.54
C PRO A 139 2.61 -16.04 -5.60
N TRP A 140 1.34 -16.34 -5.78
CA TRP A 140 0.23 -15.40 -5.94
C TRP A 140 0.13 -14.24 -4.93
N ASP A 141 0.86 -14.27 -3.81
CA ASP A 141 0.87 -13.23 -2.78
C ASP A 141 1.98 -12.18 -2.93
N ASN A 142 3.04 -12.40 -3.72
CA ASN A 142 4.14 -11.42 -3.87
C ASN A 142 4.00 -10.54 -5.13
N VAL A 143 3.48 -11.12 -6.22
CA VAL A 143 3.34 -10.47 -7.54
C VAL A 143 2.06 -9.62 -7.61
N ASN A 144 0.97 -10.09 -6.99
CA ASN A 144 -0.28 -9.32 -6.91
C ASN A 144 -0.07 -7.95 -6.25
N ASP A 145 0.73 -7.90 -5.18
CA ASP A 145 0.94 -6.66 -4.44
C ASP A 145 1.95 -5.70 -5.09
N MET A 146 2.74 -6.17 -6.06
CA MET A 146 3.68 -5.30 -6.78
C MET A 146 2.96 -4.19 -7.56
N GLY A 147 1.76 -4.47 -8.10
CA GLY A 147 0.94 -3.46 -8.77
C GLY A 147 0.60 -2.31 -7.82
N THR A 148 0.14 -2.63 -6.62
CA THR A 148 -0.16 -1.67 -5.56
C THR A 148 1.09 -0.90 -5.11
N VAL A 149 2.23 -1.58 -4.94
CA VAL A 149 3.52 -0.93 -4.60
C VAL A 149 3.95 0.06 -5.69
N LEU A 150 3.83 -0.33 -6.97
CA LEU A 150 4.14 0.53 -8.11
C LEU A 150 3.21 1.76 -8.17
N VAL A 151 1.92 1.61 -7.84
CA VAL A 151 1.00 2.74 -7.68
C VAL A 151 1.53 3.69 -6.60
N PHE A 152 1.92 3.19 -5.43
CA PHE A 152 2.49 4.02 -4.36
C PHE A 152 3.80 4.72 -4.78
N VAL A 153 4.64 4.06 -5.56
CA VAL A 153 5.84 4.72 -6.11
C VAL A 153 5.47 5.83 -7.09
N ALA A 154 4.47 5.63 -7.95
CA ALA A 154 3.98 6.68 -8.83
C ALA A 154 3.43 7.88 -8.05
N LEU A 155 2.70 7.63 -6.96
CA LEU A 155 2.18 8.67 -6.05
C LEU A 155 3.31 9.41 -5.33
N LEU A 156 4.28 8.70 -4.77
CA LEU A 156 5.45 9.30 -4.11
C LEU A 156 6.27 10.14 -5.10
N TRP A 157 6.50 9.63 -6.30
CA TRP A 157 7.17 10.37 -7.36
C TRP A 157 6.42 11.65 -7.71
N PHE A 158 5.10 11.55 -7.89
CA PHE A 158 4.26 12.69 -8.18
C PHE A 158 4.28 13.72 -7.05
N MET A 159 4.28 13.29 -5.79
CA MET A 159 4.43 14.18 -4.63
C MET A 159 5.78 14.91 -4.63
N ILE A 160 6.88 14.20 -4.90
CA ILE A 160 8.25 14.75 -4.87
C ILE A 160 8.51 15.67 -6.07
N LYS A 161 8.25 15.19 -7.28
CA LYS A 161 8.61 15.89 -8.53
C LYS A 161 7.48 16.74 -9.11
N ARG A 162 6.27 16.68 -8.54
CA ARG A 162 5.06 17.40 -9.00
C ARG A 162 4.70 17.11 -10.46
N ARG A 163 5.22 16.01 -11.00
CA ARG A 163 5.04 15.53 -12.38
C ARG A 163 5.05 14.01 -12.37
N LEU A 164 4.24 13.43 -13.25
CA LEU A 164 4.16 12.00 -13.45
C LEU A 164 4.93 11.63 -14.74
N PRO A 165 6.03 10.86 -14.65
CA PRO A 165 6.72 10.39 -15.85
C PRO A 165 5.82 9.45 -16.64
N ALA A 166 5.64 9.73 -17.94
CA ALA A 166 4.80 8.91 -18.82
C ALA A 166 5.26 7.45 -18.86
N LEU A 167 6.58 7.20 -18.87
CA LEU A 167 7.14 5.85 -18.83
C LEU A 167 6.79 5.12 -17.52
N LEU A 168 6.89 5.79 -16.37
CA LEU A 168 6.51 5.19 -15.10
C LEU A 168 5.03 4.83 -15.09
N PHE A 169 4.15 5.76 -15.51
CA PHE A 169 2.72 5.49 -15.60
C PHE A 169 2.42 4.33 -16.55
N ALA A 170 3.04 4.29 -17.73
CA ALA A 170 2.89 3.20 -18.69
C ALA A 170 3.31 1.85 -18.09
N ILE A 171 4.45 1.79 -17.38
CA ILE A 171 4.90 0.56 -16.70
C ILE A 171 3.87 0.10 -15.66
N VAL A 172 3.43 0.99 -14.77
CA VAL A 172 2.46 0.65 -13.72
C VAL A 172 1.13 0.22 -14.33
N TRP A 173 0.67 0.94 -15.37
CA TRP A 173 -0.55 0.63 -16.12
C TRP A 173 -0.49 -0.74 -16.78
N THR A 174 0.57 -1.01 -17.53
CA THR A 174 0.80 -2.30 -18.19
C THR A 174 0.79 -3.44 -17.18
N TYR A 175 1.52 -3.27 -16.08
CA TYR A 175 1.58 -4.29 -15.03
C TYR A 175 0.20 -4.56 -14.42
N CYS A 176 -0.52 -3.51 -14.01
CA CYS A 176 -1.82 -3.67 -13.37
C CYS A 176 -2.89 -4.22 -14.34
N LEU A 177 -2.86 -3.81 -15.61
CA LEU A 177 -3.83 -4.23 -16.60
C LEU A 177 -3.64 -5.69 -17.02
N LEU A 178 -2.40 -6.09 -17.35
CA LEU A 178 -2.10 -7.48 -17.74
C LEU A 178 -2.37 -8.47 -16.60
N LEU A 179 -2.17 -8.05 -15.35
CA LEU A 179 -2.49 -8.85 -14.18
C LEU A 179 -3.96 -8.74 -13.71
N ASN A 180 -4.81 -8.01 -14.45
CA ASN A 180 -6.22 -7.81 -14.12
C ASN A 180 -6.43 -7.29 -12.68
N ARG A 181 -5.56 -6.38 -12.22
CA ARG A 181 -5.59 -5.77 -10.89
C ARG A 181 -6.64 -4.67 -10.82
N ARG A 182 -7.92 -5.05 -10.77
CA ARG A 182 -9.07 -4.15 -10.95
C ARG A 182 -9.04 -2.89 -10.07
N ALA A 183 -8.72 -3.04 -8.79
CA ALA A 183 -8.66 -1.90 -7.86
C ALA A 183 -7.46 -0.99 -8.15
N ASP A 184 -6.28 -1.52 -8.47
CA ASP A 184 -5.12 -0.72 -8.88
C ASP A 184 -5.36 -0.02 -10.24
N VAL A 185 -6.02 -0.71 -11.18
CA VAL A 185 -6.44 -0.11 -12.47
C VAL A 185 -7.43 1.04 -12.23
N ALA A 186 -8.44 0.86 -11.38
CA ALA A 186 -9.36 1.92 -11.01
C ALA A 186 -8.64 3.12 -10.36
N ALA A 187 -7.69 2.85 -9.46
CA ALA A 187 -6.85 3.87 -8.84
C ALA A 187 -6.04 4.65 -9.89
N LEU A 188 -5.45 3.95 -10.87
CA LEU A 188 -4.70 4.56 -11.96
C LEU A 188 -5.57 5.34 -12.95
N ILE A 189 -6.82 4.93 -13.18
CA ILE A 189 -7.77 5.70 -13.98
C ILE A 189 -8.03 7.04 -13.30
N VAL A 190 -8.40 7.00 -12.02
CA VAL A 190 -8.64 8.21 -11.21
C VAL A 190 -7.39 9.09 -11.19
N PHE A 191 -6.22 8.49 -10.98
CA PHE A 191 -4.96 9.23 -10.96
C PHE A 191 -4.61 9.86 -12.31
N GLY A 192 -4.70 9.10 -13.40
CA GLY A 192 -4.40 9.54 -14.76
C GLY A 192 -5.33 10.67 -15.21
N LEU A 193 -6.63 10.55 -14.94
CA LEU A 193 -7.61 11.62 -15.23
C LEU A 193 -7.33 12.87 -14.39
N ALA A 194 -7.11 12.71 -13.08
CA ALA A 194 -6.77 13.85 -12.23
C ALA A 194 -5.49 14.54 -12.70
N TYR A 195 -4.48 13.77 -13.10
CA TYR A 195 -3.23 14.29 -13.65
C TYR A 195 -3.46 15.08 -14.94
N LEU A 196 -4.18 14.51 -15.91
CA LEU A 196 -4.51 15.15 -17.19
C LEU A 196 -5.28 16.45 -17.02
N LEU A 197 -6.27 16.47 -16.13
CA LEU A 197 -7.17 17.60 -15.96
C LEU A 197 -6.53 18.73 -15.15
N PHE A 198 -5.87 18.39 -14.04
CA PHE A 198 -5.53 19.37 -13.00
C PHE A 198 -4.03 19.58 -12.79
N PHE A 199 -3.17 18.62 -13.15
CA PHE A 199 -1.77 18.65 -12.73
C PHE A 199 -0.76 18.67 -13.85
N MET A 200 -1.14 18.30 -15.08
CA MET A 200 -0.27 18.39 -16.25
C MET A 200 -0.08 19.88 -16.60
N PRO A 201 1.12 20.46 -16.38
CA PRO A 201 1.36 21.88 -16.61
C PRO A 201 1.35 22.24 -18.11
N GLU A 202 1.51 21.24 -18.98
CA GLU A 202 1.54 21.44 -20.42
C GLU A 202 0.16 21.69 -21.03
N GLY A 203 0.15 22.38 -22.19
CA GLY A 203 -1.07 22.70 -22.92
C GLY A 203 -1.81 21.48 -23.50
N TRP A 204 -3.00 21.73 -24.04
CA TRP A 204 -3.95 20.71 -24.50
C TRP A 204 -3.34 19.64 -25.43
N ARG A 205 -2.37 20.01 -26.29
CA ARG A 205 -1.70 19.08 -27.22
C ARG A 205 -0.96 17.97 -26.48
N LYS A 206 -0.25 18.29 -25.39
CA LYS A 206 0.48 17.29 -24.58
C LYS A 206 -0.49 16.42 -23.79
N ARG A 207 -1.59 17.01 -23.29
CA ARG A 207 -2.69 16.27 -22.65
C ARG A 207 -3.32 15.27 -23.61
N ALA A 208 -3.64 15.71 -24.83
CA ALA A 208 -4.18 14.85 -25.89
C ALA A 208 -3.19 13.75 -26.27
N GLY A 209 -1.89 14.06 -26.41
CA GLY A 209 -0.86 13.07 -26.68
C GLY A 209 -0.73 12.01 -25.59
N PHE A 210 -0.78 12.40 -24.31
CA PHE A 210 -0.78 11.45 -23.20
C PHE A 210 -2.04 10.59 -23.19
N ALA A 211 -3.22 11.20 -23.37
CA ALA A 211 -4.49 10.48 -23.42
C ALA A 211 -4.55 9.49 -24.59
N ALA A 212 -4.09 9.91 -25.77
CA ALA A 212 -3.99 9.05 -26.96
C ALA A 212 -3.01 7.90 -26.73
N GLY A 213 -1.81 8.19 -26.20
CA GLY A 213 -0.83 7.15 -25.87
C GLY A 213 -1.36 6.15 -24.85
N TRP A 214 -2.08 6.62 -23.83
CA TRP A 214 -2.72 5.76 -22.84
C TRP A 214 -3.84 4.90 -23.45
N ALA A 215 -4.67 5.45 -24.34
CA ALA A 215 -5.71 4.71 -25.05
C ALA A 215 -5.11 3.64 -25.98
N ILE A 216 -4.08 4.00 -26.76
CA ILE A 216 -3.37 3.07 -27.66
C ILE A 216 -2.75 1.93 -26.86
N LEU A 217 -2.03 2.25 -25.77
CA LEU A 217 -1.44 1.23 -24.89
C LEU A 217 -2.52 0.30 -24.33
N THR A 218 -3.63 0.85 -23.85
CA THR A 218 -4.75 0.05 -23.31
C THR A 218 -5.33 -0.88 -24.36
N ALA A 219 -5.59 -0.38 -25.58
CA ALA A 219 -6.10 -1.19 -26.68
C ALA A 219 -5.13 -2.31 -27.08
N ALA A 220 -3.83 -2.01 -27.16
CA ALA A 220 -2.81 -2.99 -27.47
C ALA A 220 -2.74 -4.11 -26.42
N LEU A 221 -2.80 -3.77 -25.13
CA LEU A 221 -2.76 -4.73 -24.04
C LEU A 221 -4.03 -5.60 -23.98
N ILE A 222 -5.22 -5.00 -24.16
CA ILE A 222 -6.47 -5.75 -24.24
C ILE A 222 -6.46 -6.71 -25.44
N GLY A 223 -5.94 -6.26 -26.59
CA GLY A 223 -5.76 -7.09 -27.77
C GLY A 223 -4.82 -8.27 -27.53
N ALA A 224 -3.67 -8.03 -26.88
CA ALA A 224 -2.72 -9.08 -26.52
C ALA A 224 -3.34 -10.12 -25.57
N MET A 225 -4.10 -9.69 -24.57
CA MET A 225 -4.80 -10.59 -23.64
C MET A 225 -5.84 -11.47 -24.37
N HIS A 226 -6.56 -10.94 -25.36
CA HIS A 226 -7.51 -11.73 -26.15
C HIS A 226 -6.82 -12.76 -27.05
N TYR A 227 -5.68 -12.40 -27.66
CA TYR A 227 -4.96 -13.28 -28.59
C TYR A 227 -4.28 -14.46 -27.88
N GLU A 228 -3.72 -14.25 -26.69
CA GLU A 228 -3.02 -15.30 -25.93
C GLU A 228 -3.98 -16.23 -25.15
N GLY A 229 -5.29 -16.13 -25.35
CA GLY A 229 -6.26 -16.92 -24.58
C GLY A 229 -6.25 -16.61 -23.08
N MET A 230 -5.56 -15.55 -22.65
CA MET A 230 -5.68 -14.93 -21.34
C MET A 230 -7.05 -14.28 -21.24
N GLN A 231 -8.08 -15.12 -21.09
CA GLN A 231 -9.44 -14.62 -20.86
C GLN A 231 -9.37 -13.63 -19.70
N THR A 232 -9.86 -12.42 -19.97
CA THR A 232 -10.30 -11.49 -18.94
C THR A 232 -11.22 -12.29 -18.03
N ARG A 233 -10.69 -12.81 -16.91
CA ARG A 233 -11.44 -13.70 -16.03
C ARG A 233 -12.80 -13.07 -15.80
N ALA A 234 -13.84 -13.80 -16.22
CA ALA A 234 -15.21 -13.33 -16.18
C ALA A 234 -15.47 -12.73 -14.79
N MET A 235 -16.23 -11.64 -14.72
CA MET A 235 -16.64 -11.15 -13.41
C MET A 235 -17.35 -12.29 -12.67
N PRO A 236 -17.03 -12.51 -11.39
CA PRO A 236 -17.75 -13.49 -10.58
C PRO A 236 -19.24 -13.18 -10.69
N GLN A 237 -20.02 -14.16 -11.15
CA GLN A 237 -21.45 -13.98 -11.32
C GLN A 237 -22.11 -14.14 -9.95
N LEU A 238 -22.89 -13.14 -9.55
CA LEU A 238 -23.73 -13.22 -8.36
C LEU A 238 -24.98 -14.03 -8.74
N THR A 239 -25.10 -15.23 -8.20
CA THR A 239 -26.26 -16.10 -8.36
C THR A 239 -27.04 -16.12 -7.05
N VAL A 240 -28.33 -15.81 -7.09
CA VAL A 240 -29.19 -15.96 -5.90
C VAL A 240 -29.70 -17.39 -5.87
N THR A 241 -29.25 -18.16 -4.88
CA THR A 241 -29.70 -19.55 -4.67
C THR A 241 -30.46 -19.59 -3.35
N GLN A 242 -31.76 -19.92 -3.39
CA GLN A 242 -32.63 -20.01 -2.21
C GLN A 242 -32.66 -18.73 -1.32
N GLY A 243 -32.55 -17.55 -1.94
CA GLY A 243 -32.53 -16.27 -1.21
C GLY A 243 -31.17 -15.89 -0.61
N GLU A 244 -30.16 -16.75 -0.73
CA GLU A 244 -28.78 -16.43 -0.38
C GLU A 244 -28.00 -16.00 -1.63
N LEU A 245 -27.27 -14.89 -1.49
CA LEU A 245 -26.37 -14.35 -2.51
C LEU A 245 -25.13 -15.26 -2.60
N THR A 246 -25.09 -16.15 -3.59
CA THR A 246 -23.96 -17.05 -3.85
C THR A 246 -23.12 -16.53 -5.00
N VAL A 247 -21.79 -16.69 -4.93
CA VAL A 247 -20.90 -16.36 -6.05
C VAL A 247 -20.67 -17.64 -6.84
N ALA A 248 -21.06 -17.67 -8.11
CA ALA A 248 -20.82 -18.80 -8.98
C ALA A 248 -19.30 -19.00 -9.14
N GLN A 249 -18.77 -20.08 -8.57
CA GLN A 249 -17.34 -20.33 -8.53
C GLN A 249 -16.81 -20.58 -9.94
N THR A 250 -15.91 -19.71 -10.39
CA THR A 250 -15.04 -19.99 -11.53
C THR A 250 -13.74 -20.64 -10.99
N PRO A 251 -13.15 -21.64 -11.65
CA PRO A 251 -11.86 -22.19 -11.21
C PRO A 251 -10.82 -21.08 -11.00
N GLY A 252 -10.27 -20.96 -9.77
CA GLY A 252 -9.32 -19.92 -9.39
C GLY A 252 -9.87 -18.70 -8.63
N ASP A 253 -11.12 -18.75 -8.16
CA ASP A 253 -11.81 -17.64 -7.45
C ASP A 253 -11.81 -17.74 -5.90
N ALA A 254 -10.95 -18.56 -5.31
CA ALA A 254 -10.87 -18.78 -3.86
C ALA A 254 -10.63 -17.48 -3.04
N SER A 255 -9.99 -16.47 -3.64
CA SER A 255 -9.77 -15.16 -2.99
C SER A 255 -11.06 -14.35 -2.84
N THR A 256 -12.00 -14.45 -3.78
CA THR A 256 -13.28 -13.74 -3.70
C THR A 256 -14.17 -14.35 -2.62
N ASP A 257 -14.20 -15.68 -2.53
CA ASP A 257 -14.96 -16.38 -1.49
C ASP A 257 -14.41 -16.11 -0.09
N TYR A 258 -13.08 -16.02 0.05
CA TYR A 258 -12.43 -15.57 1.28
C TYR A 258 -12.87 -14.15 1.67
N ARG A 259 -12.79 -13.20 0.73
CA ARG A 259 -13.19 -11.80 0.98
C ARG A 259 -14.68 -11.72 1.35
N ARG A 260 -15.54 -12.50 0.71
CA ARG A 260 -16.97 -12.61 1.04
C ARG A 260 -17.16 -13.13 2.47
N THR A 261 -16.53 -14.24 2.82
CA THR A 261 -16.60 -14.83 4.16
C THR A 261 -16.13 -13.83 5.22
N MET A 262 -14.99 -13.17 4.96
CA MET A 262 -14.46 -12.14 5.85
C MET A 262 -15.44 -10.97 6.02
N VAL A 263 -16.08 -10.48 4.94
CA VAL A 263 -17.11 -9.42 5.04
C VAL A 263 -18.31 -9.88 5.87
N ILE A 264 -18.75 -11.12 5.71
CA ILE A 264 -19.86 -11.70 6.47
C ILE A 264 -19.49 -11.79 7.96
N ASP A 265 -18.29 -12.27 8.29
CA ASP A 265 -17.80 -12.33 9.68
C ASP A 265 -17.67 -10.95 10.30
N MET A 266 -17.13 -9.98 9.54
CA MET A 266 -17.08 -8.57 9.93
C MET A 266 -18.48 -8.00 10.19
N LEU A 267 -19.46 -8.34 9.37
CA LEU A 267 -20.85 -7.91 9.56
C LEU A 267 -21.48 -8.53 10.81
N HIS A 268 -21.25 -9.82 11.06
CA HIS A 268 -21.73 -10.48 12.28
C HIS A 268 -21.12 -9.85 13.53
N GLN A 269 -19.82 -9.59 13.50
CA GLN A 269 -19.17 -8.95 14.64
C GLN A 269 -19.64 -7.50 14.81
N ALA A 270 -19.79 -6.73 13.73
CA ALA A 270 -20.34 -5.37 13.78
C ALA A 270 -21.72 -5.30 14.45
N ARG A 271 -22.58 -6.30 14.22
CA ARG A 271 -23.92 -6.38 14.85
C ARG A 271 -23.87 -6.62 16.36
N ALA A 272 -22.85 -7.32 16.84
CA ALA A 272 -22.67 -7.64 18.26
C ALA A 272 -21.74 -6.64 18.99
N MET A 273 -21.11 -5.72 18.26
CA MET A 273 -20.08 -4.82 18.75
C MET A 273 -20.68 -3.70 19.62
N PRO A 274 -20.30 -3.59 20.90
CA PRO A 274 -20.71 -2.49 21.76
C PRO A 274 -20.33 -1.14 21.17
N TRP A 275 -21.17 -0.12 21.38
CA TRP A 275 -20.97 1.23 20.84
C TRP A 275 -19.59 1.83 21.15
N TRP A 276 -19.03 1.55 22.33
CA TRP A 276 -17.73 2.09 22.73
C TRP A 276 -16.57 1.49 21.93
N GLN A 277 -16.69 0.23 21.48
CA GLN A 277 -15.70 -0.40 20.62
C GLN A 277 -15.68 0.25 19.23
N TRP A 278 -16.76 0.89 18.79
CA TRP A 278 -16.74 1.66 17.54
C TRP A 278 -15.85 2.90 17.65
N ILE A 279 -15.72 3.45 18.86
CA ILE A 279 -14.88 4.62 19.12
C ILE A 279 -13.42 4.21 19.26
N THR A 280 -13.14 3.18 20.05
CA THR A 280 -11.77 2.77 20.41
C THR A 280 -11.21 1.66 19.52
N GLY A 281 -12.03 1.06 18.68
CA GLY A 281 -11.72 -0.14 17.92
C GLY A 281 -11.78 -1.42 18.76
N MET A 282 -11.93 -2.56 18.08
CA MET A 282 -11.80 -3.89 18.66
C MET A 282 -10.36 -4.40 18.67
N GLY A 283 -9.46 -3.69 17.96
CA GLY A 283 -8.15 -4.18 17.56
C GLY A 283 -8.24 -5.19 16.42
N ALA A 284 -7.38 -5.08 15.41
CA ALA A 284 -7.32 -6.13 14.39
C ALA A 284 -6.57 -7.34 14.93
N GLY A 285 -7.05 -8.51 14.52
CA GLY A 285 -6.76 -9.79 15.15
C GLY A 285 -8.02 -10.51 15.60
N GLN A 286 -9.09 -9.77 15.95
CA GLN A 286 -10.40 -10.38 16.23
C GLN A 286 -11.10 -10.85 14.95
N LEU A 287 -10.97 -10.06 13.86
CA LEU A 287 -11.67 -10.26 12.60
C LEU A 287 -10.89 -10.96 11.50
N ASN A 288 -9.58 -11.11 11.66
CA ASN A 288 -8.78 -11.67 10.57
C ASN A 288 -8.85 -13.20 10.63
N VAL A 289 -9.65 -13.74 9.72
CA VAL A 289 -9.91 -15.16 9.51
C VAL A 289 -8.63 -15.80 8.98
N THR A 290 -7.87 -16.48 9.84
CA THR A 290 -6.87 -17.44 9.35
C THR A 290 -7.60 -18.67 8.84
N TRP A 291 -7.35 -18.99 7.57
CA TRP A 291 -7.52 -20.31 6.97
C TRP A 291 -7.12 -21.44 7.94
N PRO A 292 -8.01 -22.39 8.29
CA PRO A 292 -7.58 -23.66 8.83
C PRO A 292 -7.31 -24.58 7.63
N VAL A 293 -6.04 -24.80 7.27
CA VAL A 293 -5.71 -26.20 6.97
C VAL A 293 -5.34 -26.78 8.33
N PRO A 294 -6.06 -27.78 8.83
CA PRO A 294 -5.55 -28.62 9.90
C PRO A 294 -4.13 -29.10 9.52
N GLY A 295 -3.11 -28.67 10.27
CA GLY A 295 -1.71 -29.06 10.03
C GLY A 295 -0.83 -28.08 9.21
N ALA A 296 -1.33 -26.94 8.73
CA ALA A 296 -0.47 -25.95 8.05
C ALA A 296 0.21 -24.99 9.05
N VAL A 297 1.54 -24.99 9.06
CA VAL A 297 2.38 -24.01 9.75
C VAL A 297 2.55 -22.77 8.85
N ALA A 298 1.57 -21.87 8.80
CA ALA A 298 1.79 -20.55 8.20
C ALA A 298 0.87 -19.48 8.85
N PRO A 299 1.32 -18.84 9.94
CA PRO A 299 0.49 -18.01 10.80
C PRO A 299 0.69 -16.52 10.51
N TRP A 300 0.46 -16.05 9.28
CA TRP A 300 0.48 -14.61 9.00
C TRP A 300 -0.91 -14.16 8.58
N ALA A 301 -1.59 -13.45 9.48
CA ALA A 301 -2.87 -12.83 9.21
C ALA A 301 -2.67 -11.75 8.12
N SER A 302 -3.26 -11.98 6.96
CA SER A 302 -3.08 -11.15 5.78
C SER A 302 -4.36 -10.33 5.59
N PRO A 303 -4.34 -9.00 5.75
CA PRO A 303 -5.54 -8.21 5.55
C PRO A 303 -5.88 -8.13 4.07
N HIS A 304 -7.09 -8.55 3.73
CA HIS A 304 -7.63 -8.54 2.37
C HIS A 304 -8.59 -7.36 2.13
N LEU A 305 -8.95 -6.61 3.19
CA LEU A 305 -9.78 -5.39 3.17
C LEU A 305 -9.18 -4.34 4.12
N PHE A 306 -7.95 -3.91 3.85
CA PHE A 306 -7.17 -3.08 4.76
C PHE A 306 -7.93 -1.92 5.41
N TRP A 307 -8.64 -1.09 4.64
CA TRP A 307 -9.34 0.06 5.20
C TRP A 307 -10.46 -0.31 6.15
N LEU A 308 -11.18 -1.39 5.83
CA LEU A 308 -12.26 -1.89 6.66
C LEU A 308 -11.68 -2.50 7.94
N GLU A 309 -10.64 -3.33 7.80
CA GLU A 309 -9.92 -3.91 8.92
C GLU A 309 -9.29 -2.86 9.83
N MET A 310 -8.74 -1.78 9.28
CA MET A 310 -8.24 -0.63 10.04
C MET A 310 -9.35 0.13 10.78
N THR A 311 -10.56 0.18 10.21
CA THR A 311 -11.72 0.79 10.88
C THR A 311 -12.17 -0.04 12.07
N PHE A 312 -12.16 -1.37 11.96
CA PHE A 312 -12.40 -2.22 13.14
C PHE A 312 -11.21 -2.21 14.10
N TYR A 313 -9.98 -2.03 13.61
CA TYR A 313 -8.79 -1.92 14.45
C TYR A 313 -8.84 -0.68 15.31
N LEU A 314 -8.92 0.49 14.69
CA LEU A 314 -8.73 1.79 15.34
C LEU A 314 -10.06 2.50 15.63
N GLY A 315 -11.19 1.88 15.28
CA GLY A 315 -12.51 2.50 15.39
C GLY A 315 -12.63 3.73 14.49
N LEU A 316 -13.47 4.67 14.92
CA LEU A 316 -13.69 5.96 14.26
C LEU A 316 -12.42 6.82 14.13
N ALA A 317 -11.38 6.58 14.94
CA ALA A 317 -10.13 7.33 14.86
C ALA A 317 -9.49 7.22 13.47
N TRP A 318 -9.62 6.07 12.80
CA TRP A 318 -9.07 5.84 11.47
C TRP A 318 -9.73 6.66 10.36
N PRO A 319 -11.06 6.55 10.11
CA PRO A 319 -11.71 7.37 9.11
C PRO A 319 -11.61 8.86 9.45
N LEU A 320 -11.64 9.25 10.74
CA LEU A 320 -11.43 10.64 11.14
C LEU A 320 -10.02 11.15 10.79
N ALA A 321 -8.98 10.33 10.97
CA ALA A 321 -7.63 10.69 10.56
C ALA A 321 -7.51 10.87 9.04
N LEU A 322 -8.11 9.97 8.25
CA LEU A 322 -8.14 10.08 6.78
C LEU A 322 -8.92 11.31 6.31
N LEU A 323 -10.08 11.60 6.91
CA LEU A 323 -10.88 12.78 6.61
C LEU A 323 -10.15 14.07 6.98
N TRP A 324 -9.50 14.09 8.14
CA TRP A 324 -8.68 15.22 8.57
C TRP A 324 -7.52 15.46 7.60
N LEU A 325 -6.86 14.39 7.13
CA LEU A 325 -5.81 14.48 6.12
C LEU A 325 -6.33 15.00 4.77
N LEU A 326 -7.47 14.51 4.30
CA LEU A 326 -8.11 15.01 3.08
C LEU A 326 -8.42 16.51 3.21
N TRP A 327 -8.94 16.93 4.36
CA TRP A 327 -9.25 18.33 4.61
C TRP A 327 -8.00 19.21 4.59
N ARG A 328 -6.94 18.79 5.30
CA ARG A 328 -5.69 19.55 5.46
C ARG A 328 -4.75 19.51 4.26
N SER A 329 -4.81 18.47 3.43
CA SER A 329 -3.95 18.33 2.26
C SER A 329 -4.32 19.31 1.14
N ASP A 330 -3.32 19.71 0.37
CA ASP A 330 -3.53 20.41 -0.90
C ASP A 330 -4.17 19.47 -1.95
N TRP A 331 -4.50 19.99 -3.13
CA TRP A 331 -5.13 19.19 -4.18
C TRP A 331 -4.31 17.95 -4.56
N ARG A 332 -2.97 18.05 -4.55
CA ARG A 332 -2.07 16.92 -4.84
C ARG A 332 -2.17 15.85 -3.76
N GLY A 333 -2.08 16.24 -2.50
CA GLY A 333 -2.20 15.31 -1.37
C GLY A 333 -3.57 14.65 -1.32
N ARG A 334 -4.65 15.39 -1.62
CA ARG A 334 -6.01 14.84 -1.74
C ARG A 334 -6.10 13.78 -2.83
N THR A 335 -5.58 14.06 -4.02
CA THR A 335 -5.54 13.06 -5.11
C THR A 335 -4.72 11.83 -4.69
N CYS A 336 -3.56 12.01 -4.07
CA CYS A 336 -2.75 10.89 -3.61
C CYS A 336 -3.48 10.03 -2.57
N LEU A 337 -4.19 10.66 -1.62
CA LEU A 337 -4.98 9.94 -0.61
C LEU A 337 -6.15 9.16 -1.22
N VAL A 338 -6.86 9.74 -2.19
CA VAL A 338 -7.96 9.06 -2.89
C VAL A 338 -7.43 7.86 -3.68
N VAL A 339 -6.36 8.06 -4.46
CA VAL A 339 -5.76 6.99 -5.27
C VAL A 339 -5.19 5.89 -4.36
N ALA A 340 -4.51 6.26 -3.27
CA ALA A 340 -4.05 5.33 -2.25
C ALA A 340 -5.21 4.54 -1.64
N GLY A 341 -6.33 5.21 -1.34
CA GLY A 341 -7.55 4.60 -0.83
C GLY A 341 -8.10 3.54 -1.80
N ILE A 342 -8.21 3.86 -3.08
CA ILE A 342 -8.70 2.90 -4.08
C ILE A 342 -7.72 1.71 -4.22
N ALA A 343 -6.41 1.99 -4.32
CA ALA A 343 -5.39 0.94 -4.43
C ALA A 343 -5.34 0.04 -3.18
N GLY A 344 -5.57 0.60 -1.99
CA GLY A 344 -5.62 -0.13 -0.72
C GLY A 344 -6.84 -1.04 -0.53
N LEU A 345 -7.76 -1.10 -1.50
CA LEU A 345 -8.81 -2.14 -1.57
C LEU A 345 -8.28 -3.44 -2.20
N ALA A 346 -7.15 -3.38 -2.90
CA ALA A 346 -6.53 -4.48 -3.62
C ALA A 346 -5.53 -5.37 -2.85
N PRO A 347 -4.90 -4.94 -1.72
CA PRO A 347 -3.74 -5.63 -1.20
C PRO A 347 -4.14 -6.95 -0.55
N SER A 348 -3.26 -7.93 -0.67
CA SER A 348 -3.41 -9.22 -0.02
C SER A 348 -2.86 -9.18 1.41
N SER A 349 -1.98 -8.22 1.76
CA SER A 349 -1.35 -8.09 3.08
C SER A 349 -0.99 -6.65 3.47
N MET A 350 -1.03 -6.36 4.79
CA MET A 350 -0.63 -5.07 5.36
C MET A 350 0.87 -4.85 5.26
N VAL A 351 1.65 -5.93 5.19
CA VAL A 351 3.09 -5.84 4.99
C VAL A 351 3.40 -5.16 3.65
N TYR A 352 2.53 -5.33 2.64
CA TYR A 352 2.64 -4.65 1.35
C TYR A 352 2.12 -3.20 1.37
N LEU A 353 1.52 -2.76 2.47
CA LEU A 353 1.09 -1.38 2.67
C LEU A 353 2.14 -0.52 3.38
N GLN A 354 3.35 -1.05 3.58
CA GLN A 354 4.51 -0.24 3.99
C GLN A 354 4.70 1.03 3.12
N PRO A 355 4.57 0.97 1.77
CA PRO A 355 4.62 2.16 0.93
C PRO A 355 3.46 3.14 1.18
N PHE A 356 2.28 2.63 1.56
CA PHE A 356 1.16 3.48 1.96
C PHE A 356 1.50 4.26 3.23
N TRP A 357 1.98 3.58 4.28
CA TRP A 357 2.39 4.24 5.52
C TRP A 357 3.50 5.27 5.30
N PHE A 358 4.40 4.97 4.37
CA PHE A 358 5.44 5.91 3.95
C PHE A 358 4.86 7.14 3.22
N LEU A 359 3.97 6.93 2.25
CA LEU A 359 3.24 8.00 1.57
C LEU A 359 2.51 8.88 2.59
N LEU A 360 1.86 8.25 3.57
CA LEU A 360 1.16 8.93 4.64
C LEU A 360 2.10 9.83 5.43
N GLY A 361 3.22 9.30 5.93
CA GLY A 361 4.20 10.11 6.67
C GLY A 361 4.83 11.22 5.84
N TRP A 362 5.03 11.00 4.54
CA TRP A 362 5.52 12.03 3.62
C TRP A 362 4.49 13.14 3.44
N LEU A 363 3.22 12.79 3.24
CA LEU A 363 2.09 13.72 3.14
C LEU A 363 2.00 14.56 4.41
N PHE A 364 2.00 13.92 5.57
CA PHE A 364 1.93 14.65 6.83
C PHE A 364 3.09 15.63 7.01
N ALA A 365 4.32 15.22 6.66
CA ALA A 365 5.48 16.09 6.74
C ALA A 365 5.44 17.25 5.73
N SER A 366 4.72 17.09 4.62
CA SER A 366 4.63 18.05 3.52
C SER A 366 3.35 18.90 3.55
N MET A 367 2.51 18.78 4.58
CA MET A 367 1.25 19.51 4.67
C MET A 367 1.46 21.04 4.81
N PRO A 368 0.57 21.86 4.22
CA PRO A 368 0.60 23.30 4.43
C PRO A 368 0.45 23.67 5.92
N GLY A 369 1.37 24.47 6.46
CA GLY A 369 1.27 25.03 7.82
C GLY A 369 1.92 24.21 8.94
N THR A 370 2.64 23.11 8.65
CA THR A 370 3.37 22.36 9.69
C THR A 370 4.72 22.98 10.08
N GLY A 371 5.16 24.08 9.46
CA GLY A 371 6.34 24.87 9.89
C GLY A 371 7.67 24.12 9.96
N LEU A 372 7.73 22.85 9.54
CA LEU A 372 8.91 22.00 9.64
C LEU A 372 9.92 22.22 8.51
N VAL A 373 9.62 23.10 7.55
CA VAL A 373 10.54 23.50 6.49
C VAL A 373 10.65 25.03 6.52
N PRO A 374 11.77 25.60 6.99
CA PRO A 374 12.16 26.91 6.54
C PRO A 374 12.46 26.76 5.05
N THR A 375 11.57 27.24 4.19
CA THR A 375 11.99 27.61 2.84
C THR A 375 13.13 28.60 3.00
N PRO A 376 14.36 28.33 2.54
CA PRO A 376 15.36 29.37 2.48
C PRO A 376 14.78 30.49 1.60
N PRO A 377 14.98 31.77 1.96
CA PRO A 377 14.65 32.84 1.03
C PRO A 377 15.38 32.54 -0.28
N ARG A 378 14.63 32.54 -1.38
CA ARG A 378 15.24 32.69 -2.70
C ARG A 378 15.82 34.09 -2.70
N ASP A 379 17.09 34.18 -2.32
CA ASP A 379 17.84 35.40 -2.49
C ASP A 379 17.84 35.75 -3.97
N GLY A 380 17.10 36.82 -4.27
CA GLY A 380 17.53 37.87 -5.17
C GLY A 380 17.90 37.42 -6.57
N VAL A 381 16.95 37.63 -7.48
CA VAL A 381 17.27 38.33 -8.73
C VAL A 381 18.20 39.49 -8.38
N ARG A 382 19.44 39.42 -8.85
CA ARG A 382 20.24 40.61 -9.15
C ARG A 382 20.73 40.45 -10.58
N SER A 383 20.11 41.32 -11.40
CA SER A 383 20.53 41.90 -12.68
C SER A 383 21.86 41.43 -13.25
#